data_AF-A0A2N1PND2-F1
#
_entry.id   AF-A0A2N1PND2-F1
#
_cell.length_a   1.000
_cell.length_b   1.000
_cell.length_c   1.000
_cell.angle_alpha   90.00
_cell.angle_beta   90.00
_cell.angle_gamma   90.00
#
_symmetry.space_group_name_H-M   'P 1'
#
loop_
_entity.id
_entity.type
_entity.pdbx_description
1 polymer ?
#
loop_
_entity_poly.entity_id
_entity_poly.type
_entity_poly.pdbx_seq_one_letter_code
_entity_poly.pdbx_strand_id
1 'polypeptide(L)'
;MADKNLKYENIDKSQFQFVQDEKKIFDKKFDTKPIGYFKDAMMRFARNKTNLTASVILLALILMSIFIPIFSTKNAEKLEETLSYLPPRIPYLEDIGIADGTKMRYDQPVDPSTIDPETGLGLPYSTLEKYIDLSTLENYYGGCTGKDAQCEGGQNEIRIDNKKLGAIIRSNTWLSFSKIYSSKIVVNVEYISDEANSKLLVQAGPIAGQYVTIGEITAPGEYTFDPYLDNPTFPASGKIQLRYESD
;
A
#
# COMPACT_ATOMS: atom_id res chain seq x y z
N MET A 1 -9.36 -77.07 60.50
CA MET A 1 -10.81 -77.13 60.71
C MET A 1 -11.47 -76.67 59.43
N ALA A 2 -12.37 -77.52 58.89
CA ALA A 2 -13.39 -77.28 57.85
C ALA A 2 -12.90 -76.70 56.49
N ASP A 3 -13.32 -77.14 55.30
CA ASP A 3 -14.31 -78.13 54.88
C ASP A 3 -13.99 -78.44 53.40
N LYS A 4 -13.68 -79.70 53.07
CA LYS A 4 -13.70 -80.19 51.69
C LYS A 4 -15.08 -80.80 51.47
N ASN A 5 -15.93 -80.15 50.68
CA ASN A 5 -17.16 -80.76 50.18
C ASN A 5 -17.34 -80.46 48.67
N LEU A 6 -16.54 -81.22 47.91
CA LEU A 6 -16.87 -81.97 46.68
C LEU A 6 -17.99 -81.48 45.75
N LYS A 7 -17.65 -81.20 44.48
CA LYS A 7 -18.60 -81.26 43.36
C LYS A 7 -18.00 -81.74 42.03
N TYR A 8 -17.05 -82.68 42.05
CA TYR A 8 -16.54 -83.30 40.80
C TYR A 8 -16.29 -84.80 40.95
N GLU A 9 -17.19 -85.52 41.62
CA GLU A 9 -17.09 -86.99 41.78
C GLU A 9 -17.78 -87.80 40.66
N ASN A 10 -18.41 -87.16 39.69
CA ASN A 10 -18.89 -87.82 38.47
C ASN A 10 -18.92 -86.82 37.31
N ILE A 11 -17.79 -86.69 36.62
CA ILE A 11 -17.77 -86.04 35.30
C ILE A 11 -18.00 -87.15 34.28
N ASP A 12 -19.12 -87.08 33.56
CA ASP A 12 -19.47 -88.09 32.58
C ASP A 12 -18.53 -88.02 31.37
N LYS A 13 -18.06 -89.19 30.90
CA LYS A 13 -17.12 -89.28 29.78
C LYS A 13 -17.70 -88.74 28.47
N SER A 14 -19.02 -88.67 28.36
CA SER A 14 -19.72 -88.05 27.22
C SER A 14 -19.48 -86.53 27.11
N GLN A 15 -19.02 -85.89 28.18
CA GLN A 15 -18.73 -84.45 28.21
C GLN A 15 -17.35 -84.10 27.64
N PHE A 16 -16.55 -85.12 27.29
CA PHE A 16 -15.25 -84.94 26.65
C PHE A 16 -15.33 -85.36 25.18
N GLN A 17 -15.08 -84.40 24.30
CA GLN A 17 -14.86 -84.62 22.88
C GLN A 17 -13.35 -84.66 22.61
N PHE A 18 -12.88 -85.68 21.89
CA PHE A 18 -11.53 -85.64 21.31
C PHE A 18 -11.49 -84.54 20.25
N VAL A 19 -10.75 -83.46 20.51
CA VAL A 19 -10.74 -82.29 19.60
C VAL A 19 -9.86 -82.52 18.37
N GLN A 20 -8.87 -83.41 18.41
CA GLN A 20 -8.01 -83.72 17.26
C GLN A 20 -7.37 -85.10 17.40
N ASP A 21 -7.80 -86.09 16.61
CA ASP A 21 -7.11 -87.40 16.58
C ASP A 21 -6.64 -87.86 15.20
N GLU A 22 -6.97 -87.18 14.08
CA GLU A 22 -6.53 -87.68 12.74
C GLU A 22 -6.16 -86.60 11.71
N LYS A 23 -5.81 -85.38 12.11
CA LYS A 23 -5.15 -84.43 11.18
C LYS A 23 -3.88 -83.89 11.80
N LYS A 24 -2.74 -84.42 11.35
CA LYS A 24 -1.45 -83.72 11.47
C LYS A 24 -1.62 -82.34 10.84
N ILE A 25 -1.62 -81.31 11.67
CA ILE A 25 -1.62 -79.92 11.21
C ILE A 25 -0.20 -79.70 10.65
N PHE A 26 -0.08 -79.74 9.32
CA PHE A 26 1.12 -79.26 8.66
C PHE A 26 1.01 -77.74 8.57
N ASP A 27 2.11 -77.03 8.88
CA ASP A 27 2.18 -75.59 8.66
C ASP A 27 1.78 -75.29 7.21
N LYS A 28 0.74 -74.46 7.07
CA LYS A 28 0.23 -74.06 5.77
C LYS A 28 1.36 -73.32 5.04
N LYS A 29 1.81 -73.82 3.88
CA LYS A 29 2.77 -73.09 3.04
C LYS A 29 2.22 -71.68 2.80
N PHE A 30 3.05 -70.67 3.01
CA PHE A 30 2.67 -69.28 2.75
C PHE A 30 2.16 -69.16 1.30
N ASP A 31 0.86 -68.87 1.15
CA ASP A 31 0.18 -68.76 -0.16
C ASP A 31 0.72 -67.59 -1.00
N THR A 32 1.39 -66.63 -0.35
CA THR A 32 1.98 -65.45 -0.98
C THR A 32 3.49 -65.60 -1.11
N LYS A 33 4.05 -65.18 -2.24
CA LYS A 33 5.51 -65.11 -2.43
C LYS A 33 6.15 -64.38 -1.24
N PRO A 34 7.20 -64.95 -0.61
CA PRO A 34 7.90 -64.26 0.47
C PRO A 34 8.46 -62.94 -0.07
N ILE A 35 8.00 -61.83 0.50
CA ILE A 35 8.53 -60.50 0.23
C ILE A 35 9.56 -60.16 1.30
N GLY A 36 10.70 -59.60 0.89
CA GLY A 36 11.69 -59.11 1.83
C GLY A 36 11.12 -57.97 2.69
N TYR A 37 11.57 -57.87 3.94
CA TYR A 37 11.11 -56.84 4.89
C TYR A 37 11.15 -55.42 4.33
N PHE A 38 12.23 -55.08 3.60
CA PHE A 38 12.37 -53.77 2.95
C PHE A 38 11.29 -53.52 1.89
N LYS A 39 10.96 -54.54 1.08
CA LYS A 39 9.93 -54.45 0.05
C LYS A 39 8.54 -54.29 0.67
N ASP A 40 8.26 -55.00 1.75
CA ASP A 40 7.01 -54.85 2.50
C ASP A 40 6.88 -53.45 3.12
N ALA A 41 7.94 -52.97 3.78
CA ALA A 41 7.99 -51.63 4.35
C ALA A 41 7.78 -50.53 3.30
N MET A 42 8.44 -50.62 2.14
CA MET A 42 8.29 -49.65 1.06
C MET A 42 6.89 -49.67 0.43
N MET A 43 6.27 -50.85 0.27
CA MET A 43 4.87 -50.94 -0.21
C MET A 43 3.89 -50.29 0.77
N ARG A 44 4.08 -50.49 2.08
CA ARG A 44 3.23 -49.87 3.12
C ARG A 44 3.43 -48.35 3.15
N PHE A 45 4.67 -47.90 2.99
CA PHE A 45 5.01 -46.49 2.90
C PHE A 45 4.35 -45.80 1.69
N ALA A 46 4.48 -46.38 0.50
CA ALA A 46 3.90 -45.85 -0.73
C ALA A 46 2.36 -45.88 -0.75
N ARG A 47 1.73 -46.82 -0.03
CA ARG A 47 0.26 -46.88 0.11
C ARG A 47 -0.31 -45.80 1.03
N ASN A 48 0.48 -45.26 1.97
CA ASN A 48 0.04 -44.20 2.86
C ASN A 48 0.21 -42.83 2.18
N LYS A 49 -0.92 -42.21 1.79
CA LYS A 49 -0.94 -40.89 1.12
C LYS A 49 -0.22 -39.81 1.92
N THR A 50 -0.35 -39.80 3.25
CA THR A 50 0.29 -38.80 4.10
C THR A 50 1.81 -38.93 4.08
N ASN A 51 2.32 -40.16 4.23
CA ASN A 51 3.76 -40.41 4.21
C ASN A 51 4.36 -40.15 2.82
N LEU A 52 3.61 -40.48 1.76
CA LEU A 52 4.03 -40.19 0.39
C LEU A 52 4.16 -38.68 0.16
N THR A 53 3.14 -37.88 0.52
CA THR A 53 3.17 -36.42 0.37
C THR A 53 4.32 -35.79 1.17
N ALA A 54 4.49 -36.18 2.43
CA ALA A 54 5.58 -35.67 3.27
C ALA A 54 6.97 -35.97 2.66
N SER A 55 7.12 -37.16 2.08
CA SER A 55 8.38 -37.58 1.44
C SER A 55 8.66 -36.80 0.17
N VAL A 56 7.63 -36.49 -0.63
CA VAL A 56 7.78 -35.67 -1.84
C VAL A 56 8.19 -34.25 -1.48
N ILE A 57 7.58 -33.65 -0.44
CA ILE A 57 7.97 -32.30 0.03
C ILE A 57 9.42 -32.32 0.53
N LEU A 58 9.79 -33.31 1.35
CA LEU A 58 11.15 -33.44 1.85
C LEU A 58 12.16 -33.62 0.71
N LEU A 59 11.84 -34.48 -0.27
CA LEU A 59 12.67 -34.67 -1.46
C LEU A 59 12.81 -33.37 -2.24
N ALA A 60 11.72 -32.60 -2.42
CA ALA A 60 11.77 -31.31 -3.10
C ALA A 60 12.68 -30.32 -2.38
N LEU A 61 12.64 -30.25 -1.05
CA LEU A 61 13.54 -29.40 -0.25
C LEU A 61 15.01 -29.80 -0.40
N ILE A 62 15.30 -31.10 -0.39
CA ILE A 62 16.66 -31.62 -0.59
C ILE A 62 17.15 -31.26 -2.00
N LEU A 63 16.33 -31.48 -3.02
CA LEU A 63 16.67 -31.13 -4.40
C LEU A 63 16.88 -29.62 -4.55
N MET A 64 16.04 -28.78 -3.95
CA MET A 64 16.23 -27.33 -3.93
C MET A 64 17.55 -26.93 -3.25
N SER A 65 17.88 -27.52 -2.10
CA SER A 65 19.13 -27.26 -1.38
C SER A 65 20.38 -27.59 -2.21
N ILE A 66 20.31 -28.59 -3.10
CA ILE A 66 21.41 -28.97 -3.98
C ILE A 66 21.41 -28.11 -5.25
N PHE A 67 20.27 -27.96 -5.93
CA PHE A 67 20.20 -27.32 -7.24
C PHE A 67 20.26 -25.79 -7.19
N ILE A 68 19.68 -25.14 -6.18
CA ILE A 68 19.69 -23.67 -6.05
C ILE A 68 21.12 -23.11 -6.02
N PRO A 69 22.05 -23.61 -5.19
CA PRO A 69 23.43 -23.10 -5.19
C PRO A 69 24.22 -23.45 -6.46
N ILE A 70 23.84 -24.51 -7.20
CA ILE A 70 24.48 -24.87 -8.47
C ILE A 70 24.06 -23.91 -9.60
N PHE A 71 22.77 -23.55 -9.66
CA PHE A 71 22.25 -22.70 -10.74
C PHE A 71 22.29 -21.20 -10.41
N SER A 72 22.35 -20.81 -9.14
CA SER A 72 22.40 -19.40 -8.74
C SER A 72 23.79 -18.82 -8.93
N THR A 73 23.90 -17.77 -9.74
CA THR A 73 25.13 -16.96 -9.89
C THR A 73 25.18 -15.76 -8.95
N LYS A 74 24.20 -15.64 -8.03
CA LYS A 74 24.02 -14.47 -7.17
C LYS A 74 24.78 -14.65 -5.87
N ASN A 75 25.40 -13.57 -5.40
CA ASN A 75 26.15 -13.56 -4.15
C ASN A 75 25.18 -13.55 -2.95
N ALA A 76 25.24 -14.58 -2.11
CA ALA A 76 24.38 -14.68 -0.91
C ALA A 76 24.89 -13.84 0.27
N GLU A 77 26.13 -13.35 0.23
CA GLU A 77 26.78 -12.65 1.34
C GLU A 77 26.70 -11.13 1.19
N LYS A 78 26.55 -10.62 -0.03
CA LYS A 78 26.52 -9.18 -0.32
C LYS A 78 25.14 -8.74 -0.77
N LEU A 79 24.62 -7.73 -0.10
CA LEU A 79 23.36 -7.10 -0.45
C LEU A 79 23.64 -5.93 -1.39
N GLU A 80 23.05 -5.97 -2.58
CA GLU A 80 23.11 -4.86 -3.54
C GLU A 80 22.04 -3.84 -3.18
N GLU A 81 22.41 -2.73 -2.54
CA GLU A 81 21.48 -1.72 -2.04
C GLU A 81 20.56 -1.17 -3.14
N THR A 82 21.08 -1.01 -4.35
CA THR A 82 20.34 -0.53 -5.52
C THR A 82 19.20 -1.47 -5.94
N LEU A 83 19.37 -2.79 -5.71
CA LEU A 83 18.37 -3.80 -6.07
C LEU A 83 17.37 -4.08 -4.94
N SER A 84 17.71 -3.70 -3.70
CA SER A 84 16.91 -3.99 -2.50
C SER A 84 15.49 -3.40 -2.56
N TYR A 85 15.34 -2.24 -3.19
CA TYR A 85 14.07 -1.53 -3.29
C TYR A 85 13.27 -1.83 -4.56
N LEU A 86 13.81 -2.66 -5.46
CA LEU A 86 13.12 -3.04 -6.68
C LEU A 86 12.08 -4.14 -6.39
N PRO A 87 10.91 -4.09 -7.04
CA PRO A 87 9.94 -5.18 -6.97
C PRO A 87 10.55 -6.48 -7.50
N PRO A 88 10.16 -7.64 -6.95
CA PRO A 88 10.67 -8.93 -7.39
C PRO A 88 10.21 -9.22 -8.82
N ARG A 89 11.13 -9.68 -9.66
CA ARG A 89 10.87 -10.08 -11.04
C ARG A 89 11.38 -11.49 -11.29
N ILE A 90 10.49 -12.43 -11.59
CA ILE A 90 10.85 -13.83 -11.90
C ILE A 90 10.49 -14.13 -13.36
N PRO A 91 11.48 -14.43 -14.22
CA PRO A 91 11.21 -14.84 -15.61
C PRO A 91 10.22 -16.00 -15.66
N TYR A 92 9.32 -15.99 -16.64
CA TYR A 92 8.20 -16.94 -16.82
C TYR A 92 7.02 -16.82 -15.84
N LEU A 93 7.26 -16.39 -14.58
CA LEU A 93 6.15 -16.10 -13.66
C LEU A 93 5.57 -14.69 -13.89
N GLU A 94 6.36 -13.79 -14.47
CA GLU A 94 5.93 -12.45 -14.83
C GLU A 94 4.72 -12.45 -15.79
N ASP A 95 4.70 -13.36 -16.77
CA ASP A 95 3.63 -13.45 -17.77
C ASP A 95 2.26 -13.87 -17.19
N ILE A 96 2.28 -14.52 -16.02
CA ILE A 96 1.07 -14.92 -15.29
C ILE A 96 0.73 -13.98 -14.12
N GLY A 97 1.43 -12.84 -14.01
CA GLY A 97 1.18 -11.80 -13.01
C GLY A 97 1.75 -12.10 -11.62
N ILE A 98 2.68 -13.04 -11.49
CA ILE A 98 3.34 -13.36 -10.22
C ILE A 98 4.79 -12.85 -10.27
N ALA A 99 5.14 -11.92 -9.37
CA ALA A 99 6.47 -11.31 -9.34
C ALA A 99 6.87 -10.76 -10.73
N ASP A 100 6.06 -9.82 -11.22
CA ASP A 100 6.15 -9.16 -12.52
C ASP A 100 7.15 -7.99 -12.55
N GLY A 101 7.74 -7.63 -11.41
CA GLY A 101 8.65 -6.50 -11.32
C GLY A 101 7.96 -5.14 -11.41
N THR A 102 6.66 -5.05 -11.17
CA THR A 102 5.94 -3.77 -11.08
C THR A 102 5.53 -3.48 -9.63
N LYS A 103 5.24 -2.21 -9.31
CA LYS A 103 4.71 -1.84 -7.99
C LYS A 103 3.84 -0.59 -8.10
N MET A 104 2.59 -0.70 -7.66
CA MET A 104 1.68 0.44 -7.57
C MET A 104 2.25 1.52 -6.64
N ARG A 105 2.08 2.77 -7.04
CA ARG A 105 2.42 3.97 -6.29
C ARG A 105 1.17 4.84 -6.23
N TYR A 106 0.90 5.37 -5.05
CA TYR A 106 -0.24 6.26 -4.80
C TYR A 106 0.29 7.61 -4.31
N ASP A 107 -0.57 8.64 -4.37
CA ASP A 107 -0.32 9.99 -3.87
C ASP A 107 0.98 10.61 -4.42
N GLN A 108 1.30 10.35 -5.69
CA GLN A 108 2.47 10.96 -6.33
C GLN A 108 2.09 12.34 -6.88
N PRO A 109 2.87 13.39 -6.58
CA PRO A 109 2.61 14.72 -7.12
C PRO A 109 2.83 14.73 -8.64
N VAL A 110 1.83 15.21 -9.38
CA VAL A 110 1.77 15.22 -10.85
C VAL A 110 2.27 16.55 -11.41
N ASP A 111 3.24 16.51 -12.32
CA ASP A 111 3.74 17.71 -12.98
C ASP A 111 2.63 18.32 -13.87
N PRO A 112 2.13 19.53 -13.56
CA PRO A 112 1.06 20.16 -14.33
C PRO A 112 1.42 20.41 -15.79
N SER A 113 2.72 20.52 -16.12
CA SER A 113 3.18 20.75 -17.49
C SER A 113 3.07 19.52 -18.39
N THR A 114 2.96 18.33 -17.79
CA THR A 114 2.88 17.04 -18.48
C THR A 114 1.45 16.55 -18.65
N ILE A 115 0.46 17.32 -18.20
CA ILE A 115 -0.95 16.95 -18.33
C ILE A 115 -1.32 16.96 -19.80
N ASP A 116 -1.70 15.78 -20.29
CA ASP A 116 -2.19 15.60 -21.65
C ASP A 116 -3.56 16.28 -21.81
N PRO A 117 -3.72 17.20 -22.78
CA PRO A 117 -4.99 17.90 -23.01
C PRO A 117 -6.14 16.99 -23.45
N GLU A 118 -5.89 15.82 -24.02
CA GLU A 118 -6.94 14.90 -24.47
C GLU A 118 -7.41 13.95 -23.36
N THR A 119 -6.48 13.43 -22.56
CA THR A 119 -6.78 12.43 -21.52
C THR A 119 -6.91 13.02 -20.12
N GLY A 120 -6.36 14.22 -19.86
CA GLY A 120 -6.29 14.83 -18.54
C GLY A 120 -5.33 14.12 -17.57
N LEU A 121 -4.53 13.17 -18.07
CA LEU A 121 -3.55 12.40 -17.31
C LEU A 121 -2.19 13.12 -17.31
N GLY A 122 -1.48 13.10 -16.19
CA GLY A 122 -0.19 13.78 -16.05
C GLY A 122 0.81 12.90 -15.34
N LEU A 123 2.10 13.11 -15.61
CA LEU A 123 3.17 12.27 -15.11
C LEU A 123 3.65 12.72 -13.72
N PRO A 124 4.02 11.79 -12.83
CA PRO A 124 4.58 12.12 -11.53
C PRO A 124 6.02 12.64 -11.63
N TYR A 125 6.39 13.59 -10.77
CA TYR A 125 7.77 14.14 -10.73
C TYR A 125 8.86 13.10 -10.42
N SER A 126 8.51 12.06 -9.65
CA SER A 126 9.48 11.15 -9.05
C SER A 126 9.99 10.07 -10.01
N THR A 127 9.31 9.85 -11.14
CA THR A 127 9.52 8.66 -11.97
C THR A 127 9.67 9.04 -13.44
N LEU A 128 10.68 8.48 -14.10
CA LEU A 128 10.86 8.64 -15.54
C LEU A 128 9.73 7.95 -16.29
N GLU A 129 9.18 8.61 -17.32
CA GLU A 129 8.08 8.12 -18.16
C GLU A 129 8.27 6.67 -18.63
N LYS A 130 9.48 6.28 -19.01
CA LYS A 130 9.81 4.93 -19.48
C LYS A 130 9.58 3.79 -18.46
N TYR A 131 9.39 4.11 -17.18
CA TYR A 131 9.15 3.14 -16.11
C TYR A 131 7.70 3.17 -15.62
N ILE A 132 6.83 3.90 -16.31
CA ILE A 132 5.43 4.06 -15.95
C ILE A 132 4.60 3.31 -16.98
N ASP A 133 3.74 2.42 -16.50
CA ASP A 133 2.69 1.87 -17.33
C ASP A 133 1.57 2.90 -17.45
N LEU A 134 1.49 3.57 -18.59
CA LEU A 134 0.52 4.63 -18.87
C LEU A 134 -0.94 4.14 -18.74
N SER A 135 -1.20 2.83 -18.90
CA SER A 135 -2.55 2.27 -18.75
C SER A 135 -3.01 2.22 -17.29
N THR A 136 -2.09 2.33 -16.34
CA THR A 136 -2.35 2.31 -14.90
C THR A 136 -2.47 3.69 -14.27
N LEU A 137 -2.31 4.75 -15.09
CA LEU A 137 -2.32 6.12 -14.59
C LEU A 137 -3.74 6.57 -14.25
N GLU A 138 -3.93 7.02 -13.02
CA GLU A 138 -5.17 7.62 -12.55
C GLU A 138 -4.86 8.94 -11.85
N ASN A 139 -5.48 10.02 -12.31
CA ASN A 139 -5.40 11.33 -11.66
C ASN A 139 -6.61 11.52 -10.73
N TYR A 140 -6.34 12.01 -9.52
CA TYR A 140 -7.37 12.46 -8.60
C TYR A 140 -6.91 13.69 -7.84
N TYR A 141 -7.86 14.50 -7.42
CA TYR A 141 -7.62 15.65 -6.55
C TYR A 141 -7.57 15.17 -5.10
N GLY A 142 -6.44 15.39 -4.43
CA GLY A 142 -6.24 15.12 -3.01
C GLY A 142 -5.99 16.41 -2.26
N GLY A 143 -6.67 16.60 -1.13
CA GLY A 143 -6.39 17.73 -0.25
C GLY A 143 -5.03 17.56 0.43
N CYS A 144 -4.24 18.62 0.50
CA CYS A 144 -2.95 18.60 1.17
C CYS A 144 -2.71 19.86 2.02
N THR A 145 -1.68 19.79 2.86
CA THR A 145 -1.25 20.89 3.72
C THR A 145 -0.05 21.66 3.13
N GLY A 146 0.37 21.28 1.92
CA GLY A 146 1.44 21.89 1.15
C GLY A 146 1.11 23.31 0.69
N LYS A 147 2.10 24.01 0.14
CA LYS A 147 1.98 25.39 -0.38
C LYS A 147 2.49 25.49 -1.82
N ASP A 148 2.42 24.39 -2.53
CA ASP A 148 2.79 24.21 -3.91
C ASP A 148 1.56 24.35 -4.81
N ALA A 149 1.79 24.70 -6.08
CA ALA A 149 0.71 24.87 -7.06
C ALA A 149 -0.11 23.59 -7.30
N GLN A 150 0.39 22.45 -6.83
CA GLN A 150 -0.27 21.14 -6.91
C GLN A 150 -1.24 20.89 -5.75
N CYS A 151 -1.26 21.80 -4.76
CA CYS A 151 -2.00 21.61 -3.53
C CYS A 151 -3.28 22.43 -3.49
N GLU A 152 -4.42 21.75 -3.54
CA GLU A 152 -5.72 22.35 -3.29
C GLU A 152 -6.07 22.29 -1.79
N GLY A 153 -6.57 23.41 -1.24
CA GLY A 153 -7.11 23.44 0.13
C GLY A 153 -6.14 23.86 1.24
N GLY A 154 -5.12 24.67 0.94
CA GLY A 154 -4.26 25.27 1.97
C GLY A 154 -5.07 25.93 3.11
N GLN A 155 -4.62 25.76 4.36
CA GLN A 155 -5.34 26.29 5.53
C GLN A 155 -5.30 27.82 5.55
N ASN A 156 -6.49 28.44 5.55
CA ASN A 156 -6.67 29.87 5.73
C ASN A 156 -7.32 30.18 7.08
N GLU A 157 -6.91 31.28 7.69
CA GLU A 157 -7.51 31.81 8.89
C GLU A 157 -8.68 32.73 8.50
N ILE A 158 -9.90 32.37 8.91
CA ILE A 158 -11.07 33.23 8.76
C ILE A 158 -11.31 33.97 10.07
N ARG A 159 -11.35 35.30 10.03
CA ARG A 159 -11.73 36.15 11.15
C ARG A 159 -12.95 36.96 10.78
N ILE A 160 -13.96 36.93 11.63
CA ILE A 160 -15.16 37.74 11.48
C ILE A 160 -15.07 38.84 12.54
N ASP A 161 -15.29 40.09 12.14
CA ASP A 161 -15.30 41.19 13.10
C ASP A 161 -16.49 41.04 14.07
N ASN A 162 -16.32 41.49 15.31
CA ASN A 162 -17.36 41.40 16.36
C ASN A 162 -18.63 42.17 15.98
N LYS A 163 -18.51 43.21 15.13
CA LYS A 163 -19.66 43.96 14.60
C LYS A 163 -20.32 43.29 13.40
N LYS A 164 -19.76 42.20 12.88
CA LYS A 164 -20.18 41.49 11.66
C LYS A 164 -20.18 42.35 10.39
N LEU A 165 -19.45 43.47 10.39
CA LEU A 165 -19.33 44.41 9.27
C LEU A 165 -18.20 44.06 8.30
N GLY A 166 -17.46 42.98 8.58
CA GLY A 166 -16.36 42.57 7.74
C GLY A 166 -15.87 41.17 8.06
N ALA A 167 -15.38 40.50 7.02
CA ALA A 167 -14.75 39.20 7.09
C ALA A 167 -13.33 39.29 6.54
N ILE A 168 -12.40 38.63 7.22
CA ILE A 168 -11.00 38.60 6.85
C ILE A 168 -10.63 37.14 6.57
N ILE A 169 -10.13 36.87 5.38
CA ILE A 169 -9.53 35.59 5.00
C ILE A 169 -8.02 35.83 4.91
N ARG A 170 -7.22 35.16 5.73
CA ARG A 170 -5.78 35.36 5.77
C ARG A 170 -5.04 34.05 5.53
N SER A 171 -3.93 34.11 4.81
CA SER A 171 -3.00 32.99 4.76
C SER A 171 -2.51 32.66 6.18
N ASN A 172 -2.67 31.41 6.61
CA ASN A 172 -2.21 31.00 7.94
C ASN A 172 -0.67 31.16 8.06
N THR A 173 0.02 31.01 6.94
CA THR A 173 1.47 31.01 6.88
C THR A 173 2.05 32.20 6.12
N TRP A 174 3.35 32.41 6.30
CA TRP A 174 4.13 33.38 5.53
C TRP A 174 4.40 32.82 4.14
N LEU A 175 4.21 33.67 3.13
CA LEU A 175 4.53 33.46 1.73
C LEU A 175 5.79 34.25 1.38
N SER A 176 6.57 33.74 0.43
CA SER A 176 7.76 34.40 -0.09
C SER A 176 7.41 35.08 -1.41
N PHE A 177 7.79 36.34 -1.55
CA PHE A 177 7.60 37.13 -2.75
C PHE A 177 8.96 37.42 -3.36
N SER A 178 9.12 37.17 -4.65
CA SER A 178 10.35 37.47 -5.36
C SER A 178 10.12 38.54 -6.40
N LYS A 179 10.83 39.66 -6.24
CA LYS A 179 10.88 40.72 -7.25
C LYS A 179 11.50 40.23 -8.57
N ILE A 180 12.49 39.35 -8.49
CA ILE A 180 13.20 38.81 -9.67
C ILE A 180 12.27 37.93 -10.51
N TYR A 181 11.42 37.13 -9.84
CA TYR A 181 10.46 36.25 -10.50
C TYR A 181 9.09 36.90 -10.75
N SER A 182 8.94 38.21 -10.50
CA SER A 182 7.69 38.96 -10.67
C SER A 182 6.48 38.21 -10.10
N SER A 183 6.54 37.86 -8.81
CA SER A 183 5.45 37.15 -8.14
C SER A 183 4.15 37.95 -8.24
N LYS A 184 3.10 37.34 -8.82
CA LYS A 184 1.77 37.94 -8.96
C LYS A 184 0.77 37.32 -8.00
N ILE A 185 -0.17 38.13 -7.53
CA ILE A 185 -1.31 37.67 -6.73
C ILE A 185 -2.53 37.70 -7.65
N VAL A 186 -3.11 36.54 -7.92
CA VAL A 186 -4.33 36.42 -8.72
C VAL A 186 -5.49 36.11 -7.78
N VAL A 187 -6.55 36.91 -7.86
CA VAL A 187 -7.77 36.74 -7.08
C VAL A 187 -8.92 36.60 -8.07
N ASN A 188 -9.56 35.44 -8.04
CA ASN A 188 -10.77 35.18 -8.81
C ASN A 188 -11.99 35.29 -7.87
N VAL A 189 -12.89 36.23 -8.16
CA VAL A 189 -14.11 36.46 -7.40
C VAL A 189 -15.30 35.99 -8.22
N GLU A 190 -15.92 34.89 -7.79
CA GLU A 190 -17.13 34.35 -8.44
C GLU A 190 -18.36 35.23 -8.19
N TYR A 191 -18.51 35.73 -6.95
CA TYR A 191 -19.64 36.52 -6.52
C TYR A 191 -19.24 37.51 -5.43
N ILE A 192 -19.76 38.72 -5.50
CA ILE A 192 -19.72 39.75 -4.46
C ILE A 192 -21.14 40.28 -4.28
N SER A 193 -21.57 40.56 -3.05
CA SER A 193 -22.92 41.06 -2.80
C SER A 193 -23.09 42.47 -3.37
N ASP A 194 -24.27 42.78 -3.93
CA ASP A 194 -24.61 44.11 -4.47
C ASP A 194 -24.98 45.14 -3.37
N GLU A 195 -24.43 44.98 -2.16
CA GLU A 195 -24.66 45.94 -1.06
C GLU A 195 -23.93 47.26 -1.34
N ALA A 196 -24.47 48.37 -0.85
CA ALA A 196 -23.84 49.68 -1.05
C ALA A 196 -22.41 49.67 -0.49
N ASN A 197 -21.43 50.02 -1.33
CA ASN A 197 -20.01 50.11 -0.99
C ASN A 197 -19.32 48.79 -0.58
N SER A 198 -19.86 47.63 -0.96
CA SER A 198 -19.15 46.36 -0.77
C SER A 198 -17.81 46.36 -1.54
N LYS A 199 -16.72 46.11 -0.83
CA LYS A 199 -15.38 46.00 -1.44
C LYS A 199 -14.57 44.89 -0.81
N LEU A 200 -13.80 44.21 -1.64
CA LEU A 200 -12.82 43.23 -1.23
C LEU A 200 -11.43 43.83 -1.36
N LEU A 201 -10.80 44.10 -0.22
CA LEU A 201 -9.44 44.62 -0.13
C LEU A 201 -8.45 43.46 -0.20
N VAL A 202 -7.53 43.51 -1.17
CA VAL A 202 -6.39 42.60 -1.26
C VAL A 202 -5.23 43.24 -0.53
N GLN A 203 -4.79 42.64 0.56
CA GLN A 203 -3.77 43.20 1.43
C GLN A 203 -2.62 42.21 1.66
N ALA A 204 -1.44 42.73 1.97
CA ALA A 204 -0.33 41.90 2.44
C ALA A 204 0.47 42.57 3.55
N GLY A 205 1.09 41.73 4.37
CA GLY A 205 1.83 42.15 5.56
C GLY A 205 1.98 41.01 6.56
N PRO A 206 2.30 41.26 7.83
CA PRO A 206 2.47 42.58 8.43
C PRO A 206 3.82 43.22 8.07
N ILE A 207 3.78 44.47 7.61
CA ILE A 207 4.94 45.36 7.49
C ILE A 207 4.86 46.32 8.66
N ALA A 208 5.84 46.29 9.57
CA ALA A 208 5.81 47.07 10.81
C ALA A 208 4.50 46.92 11.62
N GLY A 209 3.89 45.73 11.61
CA GLY A 209 2.65 45.43 12.32
C GLY A 209 1.36 45.81 11.57
N GLN A 210 1.43 46.37 10.37
CA GLN A 210 0.26 46.74 9.57
C GLN A 210 0.17 45.97 8.24
N TYR A 211 -1.05 45.79 7.74
CA TYR A 211 -1.30 45.25 6.41
C TYR A 211 -1.47 46.40 5.42
N VAL A 212 -0.79 46.31 4.29
CA VAL A 212 -0.86 47.31 3.21
C VAL A 212 -1.82 46.80 2.14
N THR A 213 -2.75 47.64 1.71
CA THR A 213 -3.67 47.33 0.60
C THR A 213 -2.91 47.42 -0.71
N ILE A 214 -2.91 46.32 -1.46
CA ILE A 214 -2.33 46.19 -2.80
C ILE A 214 -3.37 46.59 -3.86
N GLY A 215 -4.64 46.26 -3.63
CA GLY A 215 -5.71 46.65 -4.52
C GLY A 215 -7.10 46.41 -3.92
N GLU A 216 -8.11 46.91 -4.62
CA GLU A 216 -9.51 46.81 -4.23
C GLU A 216 -10.31 46.17 -5.38
N ILE A 217 -11.23 45.27 -5.03
CA ILE A 217 -12.12 44.58 -5.96
C ILE A 217 -13.57 44.91 -5.58
N THR A 218 -14.35 45.39 -6.54
CA THR A 218 -15.75 45.80 -6.35
C THR A 218 -16.73 45.04 -7.23
N ALA A 219 -16.25 44.20 -8.14
CA ALA A 219 -17.08 43.41 -9.04
C ALA A 219 -16.54 41.98 -9.18
N PRO A 220 -17.37 41.02 -9.60
CA PRO A 220 -16.90 39.67 -9.94
C PRO A 220 -15.92 39.69 -11.12
N GLY A 221 -14.95 38.78 -11.10
CA GLY A 221 -13.94 38.66 -12.14
C GLY A 221 -12.58 38.20 -11.63
N GLU A 222 -11.64 38.03 -12.56
CA GLU A 222 -10.25 37.69 -12.27
C GLU A 222 -9.40 38.97 -12.24
N TYR A 223 -8.73 39.20 -11.11
CA TYR A 223 -7.88 40.36 -10.88
C TYR A 223 -6.46 39.91 -10.58
N THR A 224 -5.49 40.52 -11.24
CA THR A 224 -4.06 40.25 -11.05
C THR A 224 -3.37 41.47 -10.46
N PHE A 225 -2.69 41.28 -9.34
CA PHE A 225 -1.95 42.33 -8.63
C PHE A 225 -0.46 42.01 -8.60
N ASP A 226 0.36 43.02 -8.89
CA ASP A 226 1.81 42.96 -8.69
C ASP A 226 2.17 43.72 -7.40
N PRO A 227 2.59 43.03 -6.33
CA PRO A 227 2.88 43.67 -5.05
C PRO A 227 4.10 44.61 -5.10
N TYR A 228 4.97 44.50 -6.12
CA TYR A 228 6.17 45.32 -6.27
C TYR A 228 6.00 46.51 -7.21
N LEU A 229 4.92 46.56 -7.99
CA LEU A 229 4.69 47.64 -8.98
C LEU A 229 4.41 48.98 -8.29
N ASP A 230 3.47 48.99 -7.34
CA ASP A 230 3.05 50.20 -6.62
C ASP A 230 3.82 50.41 -5.31
N ASN A 231 4.53 49.38 -4.85
CA ASN A 231 5.31 49.43 -3.62
C ASN A 231 6.69 48.75 -3.79
N PRO A 232 7.73 49.49 -4.22
CA PRO A 232 9.05 48.91 -4.47
C PRO A 232 9.76 48.44 -3.18
N THR A 233 9.26 48.82 -2.00
CA THR A 233 9.75 48.38 -0.68
C THR A 233 8.91 47.26 -0.07
N PHE A 234 8.04 46.63 -0.86
CA PHE A 234 7.28 45.46 -0.44
C PHE A 234 8.22 44.35 0.08
N PRO A 235 7.92 43.73 1.23
CA PRO A 235 8.81 42.77 1.85
C PRO A 235 8.96 41.52 0.97
N ALA A 236 10.13 40.88 1.05
CA ALA A 236 10.37 39.59 0.40
C ALA A 236 9.53 38.45 1.00
N SER A 237 8.87 38.67 2.13
CA SER A 237 7.94 37.70 2.70
C SER A 237 6.81 38.37 3.49
N GLY A 238 5.64 37.76 3.49
CA GLY A 238 4.44 38.29 4.13
C GLY A 238 3.28 37.29 4.09
N LYS A 239 2.24 37.57 4.86
CA LYS A 239 0.93 36.94 4.76
C LYS A 239 0.05 37.74 3.80
N ILE A 240 -0.77 37.04 3.03
CA ILE A 240 -1.82 37.67 2.22
C ILE A 240 -3.11 37.67 3.04
N GLN A 241 -3.85 38.75 2.94
CA GLN A 241 -5.13 38.93 3.61
C GLN A 241 -6.14 39.53 2.63
N LEU A 242 -7.26 38.84 2.43
CA LEU A 242 -8.44 39.36 1.79
C LEU A 242 -9.37 39.89 2.88
N ARG A 243 -9.76 41.15 2.80
CA ARG A 243 -10.68 41.78 3.76
C ARG A 243 -11.91 42.27 3.01
N TYR A 244 -13.03 41.66 3.31
CA TYR A 244 -14.34 42.12 2.85
C TYR A 244 -14.86 43.19 3.81
N GLU A 245 -15.33 44.30 3.25
CA GLU A 245 -16.02 45.38 3.95
C GLU A 245 -17.32 45.72 3.21
N SER A 246 -18.40 45.87 3.96
CA SER A 246 -19.66 46.49 3.49
C SER A 246 -20.14 47.49 4.53
N ASP A 247 -20.87 48.52 4.08
CA ASP A 247 -21.43 49.59 4.93
C ASP A 247 -22.68 49.15 5.71
#